data_AF-A0A943WST8-F1
#
_entry.id   AF-A0A943WST8-F1
#
_cell.length_a   1.000
_cell.length_b   1.000
_cell.length_c   1.000
_cell.angle_alpha   90.00
_cell.angle_beta   90.00
_cell.angle_gamma   90.00
#
_symmetry.space_group_name_H-M   'P 1'
#
loop_
_entity.id
_entity.type
_entity.pdbx_description
1 polymer ?
#
loop_
_entity_poly.entity_id
_entity_poly.type
_entity_poly.pdbx_seq_one_letter_code
_entity_poly.pdbx_strand_id
1 'polypeptide(L)' 'MSKDQMQNEIRYQLSKELLTRMLFRNLITEEEYNQMNSLNLQTFQPAEAKLYEKNSRCVTEKQVSFA' A
#
# COMPACT_ATOMS: atom_id res chain seq x y z
N MET A 1 1.14 0.41 -21.08
CA MET A 1 1.32 -0.75 -20.19
C MET A 1 1.00 -2.03 -20.94
N SER A 2 1.80 -3.08 -20.75
CA SER A 2 1.46 -4.43 -21.19
C SER A 2 0.29 -4.99 -20.37
N LYS A 3 -0.38 -6.03 -20.90
CA LYS A 3 -1.46 -6.74 -20.20
C LYS A 3 -1.00 -7.29 -18.84
N ASP A 4 0.22 -7.82 -18.78
CA ASP A 4 0.78 -8.38 -17.54
C ASP A 4 1.09 -7.29 -16.50
N GLN A 5 1.62 -6.15 -16.96
CA GLN A 5 1.85 -4.98 -16.09
C GLN A 5 0.55 -4.44 -15.51
N MET A 6 -0.53 -4.42 -16.31
CA MET A 6 -1.84 -4.00 -15.85
C MET A 6 -2.45 -4.99 -14.85
N GLN A 7 -2.28 -6.31 -15.07
CA GLN A 7 -2.73 -7.32 -14.12
C GLN A 7 -2.00 -7.21 -12.78
N ASN A 8 -0.70 -6.98 -12.83
CA ASN A 8 0.13 -6.80 -11.65
C ASN A 8 -0.26 -5.53 -10.88
N GLU A 9 -0.55 -4.43 -11.58
CA GLU A 9 -1.07 -3.20 -10.97
C GLU A 9 -2.40 -3.47 -10.23
N ILE A 10 -3.36 -4.14 -10.89
CA ILE A 10 -4.65 -4.49 -10.28
C ILE A 10 -4.45 -5.37 -9.04
N ARG A 11 -3.59 -6.39 -9.11
CA ARG A 11 -3.29 -7.27 -7.96
C ARG A 11 -2.65 -6.50 -6.81
N TYR A 12 -1.74 -5.57 -7.10
CA TYR A 12 -1.13 -4.72 -6.08
C TYR A 12 -2.18 -3.83 -5.40
N GLN A 13 -3.05 -3.15 -6.16
CA GLN A 13 -4.09 -2.30 -5.56
C GLN A 13 -5.07 -3.09 -4.70
N LEU A 14 -5.52 -4.26 -5.15
CA LEU A 14 -6.42 -5.13 -4.39
C LEU A 14 -5.78 -5.62 -3.09
N SER A 15 -4.51 -6.03 -3.12
CA SER A 15 -3.80 -6.48 -1.92
C SER A 15 -3.56 -5.33 -0.94
N LYS A 16 -3.25 -4.12 -1.44
CA LYS A 16 -3.11 -2.92 -0.61
C LYS A 16 -4.40 -2.53 0.09
N GLU A 17 -5.52 -2.49 -0.63
CA GLU A 17 -6.85 -2.20 -0.05
C GLU A 17 -7.22 -3.20 1.04
N LEU A 18 -6.94 -4.50 0.82
CA LEU A 18 -7.16 -5.52 1.83
C LEU A 18 -6.31 -5.27 3.08
N LEU A 19 -5.01 -4.99 2.92
CA LEU A 19 -4.12 -4.68 4.03
C LEU A 19 -4.59 -3.44 4.81
N THR A 20 -5.04 -2.38 4.11
CA THR A 20 -5.57 -1.18 4.75
C THR A 20 -6.82 -1.50 5.59
N ARG A 21 -7.72 -2.36 5.10
CA ARG A 21 -8.89 -2.81 5.87
C ARG A 21 -8.52 -3.66 7.08
N MET A 22 -7.51 -4.52 6.95
CA MET A 22 -7.01 -5.33 8.05
C MET A 22 -6.39 -4.45 9.15
N LEU A 23 -5.58 -3.47 8.76
CA LEU A 23 -5.01 -2.48 9.67
C LEU A 23 -6.09 -1.65 10.37
N PHE A 24 -7.07 -1.14 9.62
CA PHE A 24 -8.19 -0.38 10.18
C PHE A 24 -9.01 -1.17 11.20
N ARG A 25 -9.11 -2.49 11.03
CA ARG A 25 -9.79 -3.41 11.97
C ARG A 25 -8.88 -3.88 13.11
N ASN A 26 -7.65 -3.37 13.20
CA ASN A 26 -6.61 -3.80 14.14
C ASN A 26 -6.32 -5.32 14.08
N LEU A 27 -6.48 -5.94 12.91
CA LEU A 27 -6.13 -7.35 12.69
C LEU A 27 -4.64 -7.56 12.45
N ILE A 28 -3.96 -6.49 12.02
CA ILE A 28 -2.51 -6.41 11.83
C ILE A 28 -2.04 -5.09 12.38
N THR A 29 -0.77 -5.04 12.76
CA THR A 29 -0.07 -3.84 13.17
C THR A 29 0.40 -3.02 11.97
N GLU A 30 0.76 -1.77 12.21
CA GLU A 30 1.37 -0.90 11.18
C GLU A 30 2.71 -1.47 10.67
N GLU A 31 3.48 -2.12 11.54
CA GLU A 31 4.72 -2.78 11.16
C GLU A 31 4.48 -3.94 10.19
N GLU A 32 3.53 -4.82 10.52
CA GLU A 32 3.12 -5.93 9.66
C GLU A 32 2.56 -5.42 8.32
N TYR A 33 1.74 -4.36 8.36
CA TYR A 33 1.25 -3.70 7.15
C TYR A 33 2.41 -3.25 6.25
N ASN A 34 3.42 -2.58 6.82
CA ASN A 34 4.57 -2.07 6.07
C ASN A 34 5.42 -3.21 5.48
N GLN A 35 5.65 -4.27 6.26
CA GLN A 35 6.35 -5.46 5.79
C GLN A 35 5.60 -6.14 4.63
N MET A 36 4.29 -6.36 4.77
CA MET A 36 3.47 -6.98 3.73
C MET A 36 3.34 -6.10 2.48
N ASN A 37 3.22 -4.78 2.64
CA ASN A 37 3.18 -3.85 1.52
C ASN A 37 4.52 -3.83 0.74
N SER A 38 5.66 -3.90 1.45
CA SER A 38 6.98 -4.03 0.82
C SER A 38 7.09 -5.34 0.03
N LEU A 39 6.64 -6.46 0.59
CA LEU A 39 6.58 -7.76 -0.09
C LEU A 39 5.68 -7.70 -1.34
N ASN A 40 4.51 -7.04 -1.26
CA ASN A 40 3.60 -6.88 -2.40
C ASN A 40 4.21 -6.04 -3.53
N LEU A 41 4.95 -4.96 -3.20
CA LEU A 41 5.68 -4.17 -4.19
C LEU A 41 6.73 -5.01 -4.93
N GLN A 42 7.49 -5.83 -4.20
CA GLN A 42 8.49 -6.73 -4.79
C GLN A 42 7.84 -7.85 -5.61
N THR A 43 6.73 -8.42 -5.13
CA THR A 43 6.06 -9.57 -5.77
C THR A 43 5.34 -9.19 -7.05
N PHE A 44 4.55 -8.12 -7.01
CA PHE A 44 3.74 -7.72 -8.15
C PHE A 44 4.52 -6.84 -9.12
N GLN A 45 5.58 -6.15 -8.68
CA GLN A 45 6.33 -5.20 -9.50
C GLN A 45 5.39 -4.27 -10.28
N PRO A 46 4.46 -3.57 -9.58
CA PRO A 46 3.48 -2.71 -10.24
C PRO A 46 4.18 -1.66 -11.09
N ALA A 47 3.58 -1.31 -12.23
CA ALA A 47 4.20 -0.40 -13.20
C ALA A 47 4.52 0.97 -12.57
N GLU A 48 3.74 1.37 -11.57
CA GLU A 48 3.87 2.63 -10.86
C GLU A 48 4.55 2.50 -9.48
N ALA A 49 5.31 1.44 -9.22
CA ALA A 49 5.99 1.20 -7.93
C ALA A 49 6.74 2.43 -7.39
N LYS A 50 7.42 3.18 -8.28
CA LYS A 50 8.16 4.41 -7.93
C LYS A 50 7.28 5.53 -7.36
N LEU A 51 5.99 5.57 -7.73
CA LEU A 51 5.03 6.53 -7.21
C LEU A 51 4.58 6.14 -5.79
N TYR A 52 4.38 4.83 -5.56
CA TYR A 52 3.92 4.32 -4.28
C TYR A 52 5.00 4.40 -3.19
N GLU A 53 6.27 4.19 -3.52
CA GLU A 53 7.39 4.38 -2.57
C GLU A 53 7.50 5.82 -2.04
N LYS A 54 7.16 6.82 -2.86
CA LYS A 54 7.20 8.23 -2.46
C LYS A 54 6.06 8.61 -1.51
N ASN A 55 4.88 8.02 -1.68
CA ASN A 55 3.70 8.35 -0.87
C ASN A 55 3.72 7.71 0.52
N SER A 56 4.55 6.69 0.77
CA SER A 56 4.73 6.08 2.09
C SER A 56 5.36 7.03 3.13
N ARG A 57 5.94 8.17 2.70
CA ARG A 57 6.53 9.17 3.62
C ARG A 57 5.56 10.25 4.08
N CYS A 58 4.29 10.23 3.66
CA CYS A 58 3.35 11.33 3.88
C CYS A 58 2.05 10.87 4.57
N VAL A 59 2.16 10.11 5.66
CA VAL A 59 1.01 9.83 6.55
C VAL A 59 1.43 9.94 8.02
N THR A 60 2.06 11.06 8.40
CA THR A 60 2.26 11.41 9.82
C THR A 60 1.97 12.88 10.15
N GLU A 61 1.31 13.63 9.27
CA GLU A 61 0.90 15.01 9.57
C GLU A 61 -0.51 15.28 9.08
N LYS A 62 -1.49 14.87 9.89
CA LYS A 62 -2.73 15.62 10.09
C LYS A 62 -3.48 15.05 11.29
N GLN A 63 -2.92 15.28 12.48
CA GLN A 63 -3.77 15.60 13.61
C GLN A 63 -4.50 16.89 13.25
N VAL A 64 -5.71 16.78 12.70
CA VAL A 64 -6.60 17.93 12.58
C VAL A 64 -7.28 18.08 13.94
N SER A 65 -6.59 18.77 14.85
CA SER A 65 -7.21 19.33 16.04
C SER A 65 -8.22 20.39 15.57
N PHE A 66 -9.50 20.06 15.60
CA PHE A 66 -10.54 21.09 15.61
C PHE A 66 -10.63 21.62 17.04
N ALA A 67 -10.09 22.83 17.22
CA ALA A 67 -10.40 23.71 18.35
C ALA A 67 -11.80 24.31 18.18
#